data_AF-Q2C8C6-F1
#
_entry.id   AF-Q2C8C6-F1
#
_cell.length_a   1.000
_cell.length_b   1.000
_cell.length_c   1.000
_cell.angle_alpha   90.00
_cell.angle_beta   90.00
_cell.angle_gamma   90.00
#
_symmetry.space_group_name_H-M   'P 1'
#
loop_
_entity.id
_entity.type
_entity.pdbx_description
1 polymer ?
#
loop_
_entity_poly.entity_id
_entity_poly.type
_entity_poly.pdbx_seq_one_letter_code
_entity_poly.pdbx_strand_id
1 'polypeptide(L)'
;MAKYSSHADIYTIARSALTKASKKLADDGFDTDIYCMDGRIRLVIDNNRHQPYEYALQLHKNTDNEQIHLEVMIKNNQQSYLVDGLSEPELIADILSQYKRYRA
;
A
#
# COMPACT_ATOMS: atom_id res chain seq x y z
N MET A 1 -3.15 3.15 24.96
CA MET A 1 -3.95 4.19 24.27
C MET A 1 -3.89 3.89 22.78
N ALA A 2 -5.00 3.46 22.18
CA ALA A 2 -5.06 3.31 20.72
C ALA A 2 -4.99 4.71 20.12
N LYS A 3 -3.93 4.99 19.36
CA LYS A 3 -3.79 6.23 18.60
C LYS A 3 -4.81 6.17 17.47
N TYR A 4 -5.97 6.81 17.65
CA TYR A 4 -6.87 7.08 16.53
C TYR A 4 -6.16 8.10 15.64
N SER A 5 -5.46 7.62 14.62
CA SER A 5 -4.89 8.47 13.57
C SER A 5 -6.04 9.00 12.72
N SER A 6 -6.08 10.31 12.47
CA SER A 6 -7.14 10.89 11.65
C SER A 6 -7.05 10.38 10.19
N HIS A 7 -8.11 10.57 9.39
CA HIS A 7 -8.10 10.22 7.96
C HIS A 7 -6.88 10.76 7.24
N ALA A 8 -6.54 12.02 7.52
CA ALA A 8 -5.42 12.72 6.92
C ALA A 8 -4.07 12.09 7.33
N ASP A 9 -3.95 11.63 8.57
CA ASP A 9 -2.72 10.98 9.07
C ASP A 9 -2.51 9.61 8.42
N ILE A 10 -3.56 8.79 8.37
CA ILE A 10 -3.51 7.46 7.74
C ILE A 10 -3.20 7.59 6.25
N TYR A 11 -3.86 8.53 5.56
CA TYR A 11 -3.58 8.81 4.15
C TYR A 11 -2.14 9.28 3.93
N THR A 12 -1.62 10.15 4.80
CA THR A 12 -0.24 10.64 4.72
C THR A 12 0.77 9.51 4.92
N ILE A 13 0.54 8.65 5.91
CA ILE A 13 1.38 7.47 6.17
C ILE A 13 1.35 6.50 4.98
N ALA A 14 0.16 6.16 4.48
CA ALA A 14 -0.01 5.26 3.33
C ALA A 14 0.70 5.79 2.07
N ARG A 15 0.51 7.08 1.78
CA ARG A 15 1.17 7.75 0.64
C ARG A 15 2.68 7.72 0.79
N SER A 16 3.18 8.10 1.96
CA SER A 16 4.62 8.13 2.23
C SER A 16 5.25 6.75 2.15
N ALA A 17 4.59 5.72 2.68
CA ALA A 17 5.05 4.33 2.59
C ALA A 17 5.14 3.85 1.13
N LEU A 18 4.11 4.08 0.32
CA LEU A 18 4.12 3.71 -1.11
C LEU A 18 5.20 4.47 -1.88
N THR A 19 5.37 5.78 -1.64
CA THR A 19 6.44 6.58 -2.27
C THR A 19 7.83 6.08 -1.90
N LYS A 20 8.07 5.75 -0.63
CA LYS A 20 9.37 5.22 -0.18
C LYS A 20 9.64 3.82 -0.71
N ALA A 21 8.61 2.98 -0.79
CA ALA A 21 8.73 1.65 -1.40
C ALA A 21 9.01 1.73 -2.90
N SER A 22 8.25 2.56 -3.64
CA SER A 22 8.47 2.86 -5.06
C SER A 22 9.89 3.32 -5.32
N LYS A 23 10.41 4.27 -4.54
CA LYS A 23 11.79 4.74 -4.70
C LYS A 23 12.82 3.61 -4.52
N LYS A 24 12.67 2.78 -3.49
CA LYS A 24 13.57 1.63 -3.27
C LYS A 24 13.54 0.65 -4.44
N LEU A 25 12.36 0.39 -4.99
CA LEU A 25 12.18 -0.50 -6.14
C LEU A 25 12.78 0.11 -7.42
N ALA A 26 12.63 1.42 -7.62
CA ALA A 26 13.26 2.14 -8.71
C ALA A 26 14.80 2.13 -8.61
N ASP A 27 15.33 2.30 -7.40
CA ASP A 27 16.78 2.17 -7.13
C ASP A 27 17.29 0.73 -7.44
N ASP A 28 16.44 -0.29 -7.29
CA ASP A 28 16.69 -1.68 -7.67
C ASP A 28 16.46 -1.97 -9.17
N GLY A 29 16.11 -0.96 -9.97
CA GLY A 29 15.93 -1.04 -11.42
C GLY A 29 14.52 -1.44 -11.90
N PHE A 30 13.50 -1.38 -11.03
CA PHE A 30 12.11 -1.61 -11.42
C PHE A 30 11.42 -0.32 -11.85
N ASP A 31 10.60 -0.39 -12.90
CA ASP A 31 9.74 0.74 -13.25
C ASP A 31 8.50 0.74 -12.34
N THR A 32 8.18 1.90 -11.77
CA THR A 32 7.10 2.02 -10.78
C THR A 32 6.29 3.29 -10.97
N ASP A 33 4.97 3.15 -10.87
CA ASP A 33 4.01 4.25 -10.89
C ASP A 33 3.16 4.27 -9.62
N ILE A 34 2.80 5.47 -9.17
CA ILE A 34 1.84 5.66 -8.08
C ILE A 34 0.61 6.40 -8.60
N TYR A 35 -0.56 5.77 -8.42
CA TYR A 35 -1.85 6.32 -8.75
C TYR A 35 -2.61 6.66 -7.46
N CYS A 36 -3.03 7.92 -7.33
CA CYS A 36 -3.89 8.36 -6.23
C CYS A 36 -5.31 8.56 -6.78
N MET A 37 -6.27 7.87 -6.19
CA MET A 37 -7.71 7.97 -6.45
C MET A 37 -8.42 8.25 -5.12
N ASP A 38 -9.67 8.74 -5.15
CA ASP A 38 -10.40 9.07 -3.93
C ASP A 38 -10.47 7.87 -2.97
N GLY A 39 -9.80 8.03 -1.81
CA GLY A 39 -9.70 6.99 -0.79
C GLY A 39 -8.81 5.79 -1.13
N ARG A 40 -8.04 5.82 -2.23
CA ARG A 40 -7.16 4.70 -2.64
C ARG A 40 -5.84 5.18 -3.23
N ILE A 41 -4.75 4.59 -2.78
CA ILE A 41 -3.41 4.82 -3.34
C ILE A 41 -2.88 3.49 -3.87
N ARG A 42 -2.46 3.44 -5.12
CA ARG A 42 -1.99 2.22 -5.79
C ARG A 42 -0.56 2.40 -6.29
N LEU A 43 0.31 1.49 -5.90
CA LEU A 43 1.62 1.26 -6.50
C LEU A 43 1.51 0.20 -7.59
N VAL A 44 1.98 0.52 -8.78
CA VAL A 44 2.12 -0.40 -9.91
C VAL A 44 3.62 -0.59 -10.15
N ILE A 45 4.07 -1.84 -10.23
CA ILE A 45 5.45 -2.20 -10.54
C ILE A 45 5.41 -2.95 -11.87
N ASP A 46 5.97 -2.36 -12.92
CA ASP A 46 6.10 -3.08 -14.18
C ASP A 46 7.12 -4.20 -14.00
N ASN A 47 6.75 -5.37 -14.49
CA ASN A 47 7.66 -6.49 -14.57
C ASN A 47 7.51 -7.11 -15.96
N ASN A 48 8.64 -7.41 -16.58
CA ASN A 48 8.74 -7.95 -17.93
C ASN A 48 8.03 -9.32 -18.12
N ARG A 49 7.33 -9.85 -17.10
CA ARG A 49 6.56 -11.11 -17.13
C ARG A 49 5.10 -10.94 -17.59
N HIS A 50 4.79 -9.86 -18.30
CA HIS A 50 3.49 -9.60 -18.97
C HIS A 50 2.30 -9.33 -18.02
N GLN A 51 2.52 -9.19 -16.71
CA GLN A 51 1.50 -8.71 -15.79
C GLN A 51 2.12 -7.79 -14.73
N PRO A 52 1.83 -6.48 -14.73
CA PRO A 52 2.34 -5.58 -13.70
C PRO A 52 1.85 -6.01 -12.31
N TYR A 53 2.70 -5.80 -11.31
CA TYR A 53 2.33 -6.05 -9.92
C TYR A 53 1.60 -4.83 -9.36
N GLU A 54 0.39 -5.01 -8.84
CA GLU A 54 -0.43 -3.91 -8.31
C GLU A 54 -0.70 -4.11 -6.82
N TYR A 55 -0.19 -3.19 -6.00
CA TYR A 55 -0.43 -3.10 -4.56
C TYR A 55 -1.19 -1.82 -4.27
N ALA A 56 -2.42 -1.94 -3.76
CA ALA A 56 -3.24 -0.79 -3.39
C ALA A 56 -3.53 -0.74 -1.90
N LEU A 57 -3.57 0.48 -1.37
CA LEU A 57 -4.05 0.81 -0.05
C LEU A 57 -5.37 1.57 -0.19
N GLN A 58 -6.44 1.02 0.36
CA GLN A 58 -7.78 1.62 0.35
C GLN A 58 -8.17 2.03 1.77
N LEU A 59 -8.66 3.26 1.92
CA LEU A 59 -9.19 3.78 3.17
C LEU A 59 -10.68 3.49 3.24
N HIS A 60 -11.09 2.76 4.27
CA HIS A 60 -12.48 2.45 4.55
C HIS A 60 -12.92 3.25 5.77
N LYS A 61 -13.89 4.15 5.59
CA LYS A 61 -14.55 4.81 6.73
C LYS A 61 -15.64 3.88 7.24
N ASN A 62 -15.54 3.47 8.50
CA ASN A 62 -16.62 2.79 9.19
C ASN A 62 -17.72 3.82 9.50
N THR A 63 -18.94 3.52 9.07
CA THR A 63 -20.11 4.40 9.23
C THR A 63 -20.60 4.49 10.67
N ASP A 64 -20.28 3.49 11.50
CA ASP A 64 -20.90 3.33 12.82
C ASP A 64 -20.08 3.98 13.93
N ASN A 65 -18.75 4.07 13.79
CA ASN A 65 -17.86 4.56 14.84
C ASN A 65 -16.82 5.59 14.35
N GLU A 66 -16.98 6.08 13.11
CA GLU A 66 -16.05 6.99 12.43
C GLU A 66 -14.59 6.49 12.33
N GLN A 67 -14.34 5.22 12.65
CA GLN A 67 -13.02 4.62 12.55
C GLN A 67 -12.63 4.47 11.09
N ILE A 68 -11.37 4.71 10.80
CA ILE A 68 -10.84 4.60 9.45
C ILE A 68 -9.89 3.42 9.43
N HIS A 69 -10.18 2.49 8.53
CA HIS A 69 -9.40 1.29 8.32
C HIS A 69 -8.59 1.42 7.05
N LEU A 70 -7.39 0.85 7.06
CA LEU A 70 -6.53 0.75 5.89
C LEU A 70 -6.50 -0.70 5.42
N GLU A 71 -7.02 -0.95 4.23
CA GLU A 71 -7.02 -2.27 3.59
C GLU A 71 -5.96 -2.31 2.48
N VAL A 72 -5.16 -3.36 2.47
CA VAL A 72 -4.30 -3.72 1.34
C VAL A 72 -5.10 -4.54 0.36
N MET A 73 -4.99 -4.23 -0.93
CA MET A 73 -5.51 -5.04 -2.04
C MET A 73 -4.38 -5.35 -3.03
N ILE A 74 -4.05 -6.62 -3.20
CA ILE A 74 -3.06 -7.10 -4.15
C ILE A 74 -3.80 -7.76 -5.31
N LYS A 75 -3.69 -7.18 -6.51
CA LYS A 75 -4.47 -7.65 -7.67
C LYS A 75 -3.99 -9.02 -8.16
N ASN A 76 -2.68 -9.25 -8.13
CA ASN A 76 -2.05 -10.41 -8.78
C ASN A 76 -2.42 -11.75 -8.14
N ASN A 77 -2.75 -11.77 -6.84
CA ASN A 77 -3.17 -12.96 -6.12
C ASN A 77 -4.56 -12.82 -5.47
N GLN A 78 -5.32 -11.78 -5.84
CA GLN A 78 -6.65 -11.46 -5.30
C GLN A 78 -6.69 -11.42 -3.77
N GLN A 79 -5.58 -11.02 -3.13
CA GLN A 79 -5.47 -10.97 -1.68
C GLN A 79 -5.90 -9.60 -1.17
N SER A 80 -6.68 -9.59 -0.09
CA SER A 80 -6.92 -8.38 0.71
C SER A 80 -6.77 -8.63 2.21
N TYR A 81 -6.29 -7.64 2.94
CA TYR A 81 -6.12 -7.69 4.39
C TYR A 81 -6.02 -6.31 5.02
N LEU A 82 -6.46 -6.20 6.28
CA LEU A 82 -6.33 -4.98 7.06
C LEU A 82 -4.90 -4.80 7.59
N VAL A 83 -4.41 -3.57 7.53
CA VAL A 83 -3.10 -3.16 8.05
C VAL A 83 -3.22 -2.08 9.12
N ASP A 84 -4.36 -2.09 9.82
CA ASP A 84 -4.62 -1.16 10.92
C ASP A 84 -3.54 -1.32 12.00
N GLY A 85 -2.89 -0.19 12.33
CA GLY A 85 -1.83 -0.16 13.33
C GLY A 85 -0.42 -0.41 12.80
N LEU A 86 -0.24 -0.73 11.51
CA LEU A 86 1.10 -0.73 10.92
C LEU A 86 1.64 0.70 10.84
N SER A 87 2.87 0.88 11.32
CA SER A 87 3.64 2.08 11.11
C SER A 87 4.14 2.20 9.67
N GLU A 88 4.57 3.38 9.26
CA GLU A 88 5.12 3.61 7.92
C GLU A 88 6.27 2.63 7.56
N PRO A 89 7.27 2.37 8.44
CA PRO A 89 8.30 1.37 8.14
C PRO A 89 7.77 -0.05 7.95
N GLU A 90 6.73 -0.44 8.70
CA GLU A 90 6.11 -1.77 8.58
C GLU A 90 5.34 -1.90 7.28
N LEU A 91 4.62 -0.86 6.85
CA LEU A 91 3.97 -0.83 5.53
C LEU A 91 5.00 -0.92 4.40
N ILE A 92 6.12 -0.21 4.50
CA ILE A 92 7.20 -0.31 3.51
C ILE A 92 7.75 -1.75 3.47
N ALA A 93 7.98 -2.38 4.62
CA ALA A 93 8.47 -3.75 4.69
C ALA A 93 7.47 -4.76 4.10
N ASP A 94 6.18 -4.57 4.36
CA ASP A 94 5.11 -5.39 3.78
C ASP A 94 5.10 -5.30 2.26
N ILE A 95 5.07 -4.09 1.68
CA ILE A 95 5.08 -3.88 0.22
C ILE A 95 6.24 -4.63 -0.45
N LEU A 96 7.46 -4.46 0.09
CA LEU A 96 8.66 -5.09 -0.45
C LEU A 96 8.65 -6.62 -0.30
N SER A 97 8.14 -7.13 0.82
CA SER A 97 8.00 -8.57 1.08
C SER A 97 7.01 -9.22 0.13
N GLN A 98 5.84 -8.60 -0.10
CA GLN A 98 4.82 -9.11 -1.02
C GLN A 98 5.33 -9.13 -2.46
N TYR A 99 6.01 -8.06 -2.91
CA TYR A 99 6.61 -8.07 -4.25
C TYR A 99 7.71 -9.12 -4.39
N LYS A 100 8.56 -9.29 -3.38
CA LYS A 100 9.59 -10.34 -3.37
C LYS A 100 8.97 -11.74 -3.50
N ARG A 101 7.87 -12.01 -2.80
CA ARG A 101 7.13 -13.28 -2.89
C ARG A 101 6.51 -13.49 -4.27
N TYR A 102 5.97 -12.44 -4.88
CA TYR A 102 5.41 -12.50 -6.23
C TYR A 102 6.46 -12.83 -7.30
N ARG A 103 7.70 -12.35 -7.11
CA ARG A 103 8.80 -12.57 -8.07
C ARG A 103 9.49 -13.93 -7.94
N ALA A 104 9.50 -14.49 -6.72
CA ALA A 104 10.11 -15.78 -6.41
C ALA A 104 9.51 -16.92 -7.25
#